data_AF-A0A5C8GIE5-F1
#
_entry.id   AF-A0A5C8GIE5-F1
#
_cell.length_a   1.000
_cell.length_b   1.000
_cell.length_c   1.000
_cell.angle_alpha   90.00
_cell.angle_beta   90.00
_cell.angle_gamma   90.00
#
_symmetry.space_group_name_H-M   'P 1'
#
loop_
_entity.id
_entity.type
_entity.pdbx_description
1 polymer ?
#
loop_
_entity_poly.entity_id
_entity_poly.type
_entity_poly.pdbx_seq_one_letter_code
_entity_poly.pdbx_strand_id
1 'polypeptide(L)'
;MKDIQLIKIFIIVFFVATIAIFLKLINLTVINAKSVDTLEISNKPRGIIYDSKMQPLTINIPAYTIYIDTQSVKLDGKAEKDINEGYDKIFGIIGITREKFNEYLKTKRRTIKLIQNLSLDSYNKMREVKNEYGIRSIYGIESYKRFYPYNDIFAHVIGYMNKTETEGYAGLEASYENILSAENDNPKDLILTLDRDIQTIVRNEVLKTVAEKSPQSATIIVSDVESGSIIANYSYPSFDPNNPFIYVNSERLDRSIMSTIYPGSTMKIFAEIAAMEQGVVNRDERFYCRGYYDYSPQTRIHCDYPHGNIAFDDILKYSCNVAIVTIAERIDRKFFYDYLRKFGFGEKTQVGPYKNEWSGIYHELNKWHRFSRGYLAIGYDLSVTPMQIASAYLPLLNGGYKVPMHVVDSIYNGAEKISLTNGLKRERIIEAQYSQVARVLLRKGVESGSTGHRANLLNIDVVGKTGTAITEVFRGGSENKPEKYYQSIFVGGFPLENPKVSILVLLEDPQGNGARAAGRVATPLFAQVANQIIPYLGLVDGEVHTINKNEFLSLIPIINESVSNIMPDLTKLSLRDALKDISYIVTNNNAKIIIQGEGYVSEFSPQAGSVITNDSIIRLILEAPKRVE
;
A
#
# COMPACT_ATOMS: atom_id res chain seq x y z
N MET A 1 -9.32 -70.22 -33.52
CA MET A 1 -10.00 -69.17 -34.30
C MET A 1 -10.17 -67.85 -33.54
N LYS A 2 -10.46 -67.85 -32.23
CA LYS A 2 -10.63 -66.61 -31.44
C LYS A 2 -9.35 -65.76 -31.35
N ASP A 3 -8.18 -66.37 -31.23
CA ASP A 3 -6.92 -65.62 -31.09
C ASP A 3 -6.51 -64.86 -32.36
N ILE A 4 -6.85 -65.42 -33.54
CA ILE A 4 -6.60 -64.77 -34.84
C ILE A 4 -7.50 -63.54 -35.02
N GLN A 5 -8.73 -63.57 -34.50
CA GLN A 5 -9.62 -62.40 -34.52
C GLN A 5 -9.15 -61.30 -33.57
N LEU A 6 -8.66 -61.65 -32.38
CA LEU A 6 -8.09 -60.68 -31.44
C LEU A 6 -6.84 -59.99 -32.00
N ILE A 7 -5.95 -60.74 -32.66
CA ILE A 7 -4.76 -60.17 -33.32
C ILE A 7 -5.16 -59.23 -34.47
N LYS A 8 -6.16 -59.59 -35.27
CA LYS A 8 -6.66 -58.71 -36.35
C LYS A 8 -7.27 -57.41 -35.80
N ILE A 9 -8.05 -57.48 -34.73
CA ILE A 9 -8.63 -56.30 -34.09
C ILE A 9 -7.51 -55.41 -33.52
N PHE A 10 -6.50 -56.00 -32.86
CA PHE A 10 -5.38 -55.25 -32.32
C PHE A 10 -4.59 -54.52 -33.41
N ILE A 11 -4.31 -55.18 -34.53
CA ILE A 11 -3.60 -54.57 -35.67
C ILE A 11 -4.41 -53.41 -36.26
N ILE A 12 -5.73 -53.56 -36.39
CA ILE A 12 -6.61 -52.49 -36.91
C ILE A 12 -6.60 -51.28 -35.96
N VAL A 13 -6.75 -51.52 -34.65
CA VAL A 13 -6.73 -50.44 -33.65
C VAL A 13 -5.37 -49.73 -33.63
N PHE A 14 -4.28 -50.49 -33.70
CA PHE A 14 -2.92 -49.92 -33.76
C PHE A 14 -2.71 -49.07 -35.01
N PHE A 15 -3.21 -49.52 -36.17
CA PHE A 15 -3.09 -48.80 -37.43
C PHE A 15 -3.93 -47.51 -37.44
N VAL A 16 -5.13 -47.53 -36.87
CA VAL A 16 -5.97 -46.33 -36.72
C VAL A 16 -5.33 -45.34 -35.75
N ALA A 17 -4.78 -45.80 -34.63
CA ALA A 17 -4.11 -44.94 -33.66
C ALA A 17 -2.85 -44.27 -34.24
N THR A 18 -2.05 -45.01 -35.01
CA THR A 18 -0.86 -44.46 -35.68
C THR A 18 -1.22 -43.46 -36.77
N ILE A 19 -2.26 -43.71 -37.57
CA ILE A 19 -2.78 -42.73 -38.54
C ILE A 19 -3.30 -41.47 -37.83
N ALA A 20 -4.04 -41.61 -36.72
CA ALA A 20 -4.54 -40.46 -35.96
C ALA A 20 -3.40 -39.61 -35.38
N ILE A 21 -2.33 -40.24 -34.87
CA ILE A 21 -1.13 -39.55 -34.41
C ILE A 21 -0.44 -38.85 -35.58
N PHE A 22 -0.31 -39.51 -36.73
CA PHE A 22 0.35 -38.94 -37.92
C PHE A 22 -0.43 -37.76 -38.49
N LEU A 23 -1.76 -37.86 -38.56
CA LEU A 23 -2.64 -36.75 -38.94
C LEU A 23 -2.57 -35.59 -37.94
N LYS A 24 -2.46 -35.88 -36.64
CA LYS A 24 -2.29 -34.84 -35.61
C LYS A 24 -0.92 -34.17 -35.70
N LEU A 25 0.14 -34.91 -36.03
CA LEU A 25 1.48 -34.37 -36.28
C LEU A 25 1.53 -33.54 -37.57
N ILE A 26 0.88 -33.98 -38.64
CA ILE A 26 0.72 -33.19 -39.88
C ILE A 26 -0.08 -31.93 -39.58
N ASN A 27 -1.18 -32.01 -38.82
CA ASN A 27 -1.97 -30.84 -38.47
C ASN A 27 -1.16 -29.86 -37.62
N LEU A 28 -0.39 -30.36 -36.64
CA LEU A 28 0.53 -29.53 -35.84
C LEU A 28 1.63 -28.90 -36.69
N THR A 29 2.22 -29.63 -37.64
CA THR A 29 3.27 -29.09 -38.52
C THR A 29 2.73 -28.16 -39.59
N VAL A 30 1.52 -28.37 -40.12
CA VAL A 30 0.90 -27.50 -41.13
C VAL A 30 0.29 -26.25 -40.48
N ILE A 31 -0.30 -26.36 -39.28
CA ILE A 31 -0.73 -25.20 -38.49
C ILE A 31 0.50 -24.38 -38.07
N ASN A 32 1.56 -25.03 -37.56
CA ASN A 32 2.78 -24.32 -37.20
C ASN A 32 3.57 -23.81 -38.41
N ALA A 33 3.51 -24.46 -39.58
CA ALA A 33 4.17 -23.96 -40.78
C ALA A 33 3.41 -22.78 -41.41
N LYS A 34 2.07 -22.78 -41.35
CA LYS A 34 1.26 -21.61 -41.75
C LYS A 34 1.40 -20.44 -40.77
N SER A 35 1.78 -20.66 -39.52
CA SER A 35 2.04 -19.59 -38.54
C SER A 35 3.49 -19.06 -38.55
N VAL A 36 4.40 -19.63 -39.35
CA VAL A 36 5.82 -19.22 -39.38
C VAL A 36 6.13 -18.22 -40.51
N ASP A 37 5.30 -18.12 -41.55
CA ASP A 37 5.61 -17.30 -42.74
C ASP A 37 5.14 -15.84 -42.70
N THR A 38 4.55 -15.39 -41.59
CA THR A 38 4.43 -13.95 -41.28
C THR A 38 4.52 -13.80 -39.77
N LEU A 39 5.71 -13.48 -39.26
CA LEU A 39 5.81 -12.64 -38.07
C LEU A 39 5.19 -11.29 -38.45
N GLU A 40 3.86 -11.20 -38.45
CA GLU A 40 3.18 -9.93 -38.24
C GLU A 40 3.57 -9.51 -36.82
N ILE A 41 4.73 -8.87 -36.71
CA ILE A 41 5.07 -8.11 -35.51
C ILE A 41 3.97 -7.06 -35.44
N SER A 42 3.02 -7.26 -34.54
CA SER A 42 1.99 -6.28 -34.28
C SER A 42 2.70 -5.02 -33.80
N ASN A 43 2.84 -4.05 -34.71
CA ASN A 43 3.37 -2.73 -34.42
C ASN A 43 2.28 -1.88 -33.75
N LYS A 44 1.48 -2.45 -32.85
CA LYS A 44 0.52 -1.70 -32.05
C LYS A 44 1.17 -1.30 -30.73
N PRO A 45 0.86 -0.11 -30.21
CA PRO A 45 1.31 0.25 -28.88
C PRO A 45 0.63 -0.65 -27.84
N ARG A 46 1.37 -0.95 -26.77
CA ARG A 46 0.84 -1.64 -25.58
C ARG A 46 -0.23 -0.77 -24.91
N GLY A 47 -1.25 -1.37 -24.30
CA GLY A 47 -2.26 -0.63 -23.54
C GLY A 47 -1.64 0.30 -22.48
N ILE A 48 -2.22 1.48 -22.29
CA ILE A 48 -1.81 2.46 -21.30
C ILE A 48 -2.43 2.13 -19.94
N ILE A 49 -1.65 2.28 -18.87
CA ILE A 49 -2.13 2.23 -17.50
C ILE A 49 -2.35 3.66 -17.02
N TYR A 50 -3.56 3.94 -16.56
CA TYR A 50 -4.00 5.25 -16.06
C TYR A 50 -4.24 5.20 -14.56
N ASP A 51 -4.10 6.35 -13.90
CA ASP A 51 -4.61 6.55 -12.54
C ASP A 51 -6.15 6.69 -12.52
N SER A 52 -6.72 6.87 -11.34
CA SER A 52 -8.17 7.03 -11.15
C SER A 52 -8.76 8.28 -11.83
N LYS A 53 -7.93 9.24 -12.22
CA LYS A 53 -8.29 10.51 -12.88
C LYS A 53 -7.92 10.53 -14.36
N MET A 54 -7.68 9.35 -14.97
CA MET A 54 -7.32 9.18 -16.38
C MET A 54 -5.99 9.84 -16.77
N GLN A 55 -5.06 9.99 -15.82
CA GLN A 55 -3.70 10.44 -16.11
C GLN A 55 -2.80 9.24 -16.42
N PRO A 56 -2.05 9.27 -17.53
CA PRO A 56 -1.25 8.13 -17.96
C PRO A 56 -0.06 7.91 -17.02
N LEU A 57 -0.03 6.77 -16.35
CA LEU A 57 1.09 6.31 -15.51
C LEU A 57 2.15 5.56 -16.31
N THR A 58 1.81 5.15 -17.52
CA THR A 58 2.72 4.57 -18.52
C THR A 58 2.45 5.20 -19.88
N ILE A 59 3.46 5.32 -20.72
CA ILE A 59 3.28 5.71 -22.12
C ILE A 59 4.14 4.85 -23.04
N ASN A 60 3.82 4.89 -24.33
CA ASN A 60 4.58 4.20 -25.37
C ASN A 60 5.32 5.24 -26.21
N ILE A 61 6.64 5.20 -26.18
CA ILE A 61 7.48 6.10 -26.99
C ILE A 61 7.77 5.42 -28.33
N PRO A 62 7.48 6.06 -29.47
CA PRO A 62 7.84 5.52 -30.78
C PRO A 62 9.33 5.22 -30.89
N ALA A 63 9.67 4.03 -31.38
CA ALA A 63 11.03 3.54 -31.53
C ALA A 63 11.14 2.60 -32.74
N TYR A 64 12.35 2.16 -33.06
CA TYR A 64 12.57 1.23 -34.17
C TYR A 64 13.37 0.01 -33.73
N THR A 65 12.93 -1.16 -34.19
CA THR A 65 13.71 -2.40 -34.09
C THR A 65 14.43 -2.62 -35.41
N ILE A 66 15.75 -2.71 -35.35
CA ILE A 66 16.60 -2.79 -36.53
C ILE A 66 16.98 -4.24 -36.78
N TYR A 67 16.83 -4.66 -38.04
CA TYR A 67 17.16 -5.98 -38.52
C TYR A 67 18.17 -5.91 -39.64
N ILE A 68 18.86 -7.02 -39.85
CA ILE A 68 19.67 -7.25 -41.03
C ILE A 68 19.24 -8.52 -41.75
N ASP A 69 19.15 -8.43 -43.08
CA ASP A 69 19.07 -9.56 -43.99
C ASP A 69 20.48 -9.97 -44.43
N THR A 70 20.98 -11.07 -43.88
CA THR A 70 22.35 -11.57 -44.10
C THR A 70 22.62 -11.96 -45.55
N GLN A 71 21.59 -12.37 -46.31
CA GLN A 71 21.75 -12.75 -47.72
C GLN A 71 21.87 -11.53 -48.64
N SER A 72 21.39 -10.37 -48.19
CA SER A 72 21.44 -9.10 -48.93
C SER A 72 22.70 -8.28 -48.61
N VAL A 73 23.59 -8.79 -47.75
CA VAL A 73 24.84 -8.12 -47.37
C VAL A 73 25.84 -8.19 -48.52
N LYS A 74 26.26 -7.03 -49.02
CA LYS A 74 27.36 -6.88 -49.97
C LYS A 74 28.58 -6.34 -49.21
N LEU A 75 29.67 -7.10 -49.18
CA LEU A 75 30.95 -6.67 -48.57
C LEU A 75 31.96 -6.18 -49.62
N ASP A 76 31.72 -6.50 -50.89
CA ASP A 76 32.56 -6.10 -52.01
C ASP A 76 31.80 -5.12 -52.90
N GLY A 77 32.37 -3.94 -53.12
CA GLY A 77 31.83 -2.95 -54.04
C GLY A 77 32.93 -2.09 -54.64
N LYS A 78 33.25 -2.33 -55.91
CA LYS A 78 33.89 -1.35 -56.80
C LYS A 78 32.90 -0.21 -57.11
N ALA A 79 32.51 0.55 -56.10
CA ALA A 79 31.62 1.71 -56.19
C ALA A 79 32.37 2.97 -55.70
N GLU A 80 31.86 4.17 -56.02
CA GLU A 80 32.43 5.46 -55.61
C GLU A 80 32.58 5.65 -54.09
N LYS A 81 31.85 4.87 -53.27
CA LYS A 81 31.94 4.88 -51.80
C LYS A 81 32.06 3.45 -51.26
N ASP A 82 32.92 3.27 -50.25
CA ASP A 82 33.12 1.98 -49.57
C ASP A 82 31.91 1.64 -48.69
N ILE A 83 31.19 0.57 -49.04
CA ILE A 83 30.04 0.06 -48.28
C ILE A 83 30.44 -0.34 -46.84
N ASN A 84 31.70 -0.76 -46.62
CA ASN A 84 32.17 -1.10 -45.28
C ASN A 84 32.20 0.12 -44.35
N GLU A 85 32.56 1.30 -44.87
CA GLU A 85 32.49 2.57 -44.13
C GLU A 85 31.03 2.90 -43.74
N GLY A 86 30.09 2.65 -44.66
CA GLY A 86 28.66 2.82 -44.39
C GLY A 86 28.15 1.91 -43.27
N TYR A 87 28.58 0.64 -43.25
CA TYR A 87 28.29 -0.26 -42.14
C TYR A 87 28.90 0.22 -40.83
N ASP A 88 30.15 0.67 -40.83
CA ASP A 88 30.82 1.16 -39.61
C ASP A 88 30.14 2.41 -39.04
N LYS A 89 29.70 3.34 -39.90
CA LYS A 89 28.88 4.50 -39.49
C LYS A 89 27.55 4.08 -38.88
N ILE A 90 26.83 3.16 -39.52
CA ILE A 90 25.57 2.62 -38.99
C ILE A 90 25.81 1.96 -37.63
N PHE A 91 26.86 1.14 -37.52
CA PHE A 91 27.23 0.45 -36.29
C PHE A 91 27.62 1.39 -35.15
N GLY A 92 28.28 2.51 -35.46
CA GLY A 92 28.50 3.59 -34.50
C GLY A 92 27.20 4.23 -34.00
N ILE A 93 26.20 4.40 -34.87
CA ILE A 93 24.88 4.94 -34.51
C ILE A 93 24.09 3.96 -33.62
N ILE A 94 24.10 2.67 -33.95
CA ILE A 94 23.30 1.65 -33.25
C ILE A 94 24.07 0.93 -32.13
N GLY A 95 25.34 1.27 -31.90
CA GLY A 95 26.17 0.71 -30.83
C GLY A 95 26.53 -0.77 -30.99
N ILE A 96 26.74 -1.23 -32.22
CA ILE A 96 27.16 -2.62 -32.51
C ILE A 96 28.64 -2.62 -32.89
N THR A 97 29.40 -3.62 -32.45
CA THR A 97 30.81 -3.74 -32.84
C THR A 97 30.95 -4.58 -34.11
N ARG A 98 32.07 -4.40 -34.82
CA ARG A 98 32.36 -5.14 -36.05
C ARG A 98 32.51 -6.65 -35.78
N GLU A 99 33.03 -7.02 -34.62
CA GLU A 99 33.14 -8.43 -34.21
C GLU A 99 31.77 -9.08 -34.13
N LYS A 100 30.82 -8.42 -33.44
CA LYS A 100 29.45 -8.91 -33.28
C LYS A 100 28.71 -9.00 -34.62
N PHE A 101 28.96 -8.06 -35.53
CA PHE A 101 28.44 -8.11 -36.89
C PHE A 101 28.96 -9.33 -37.67
N ASN A 102 30.28 -9.58 -37.62
CA ASN A 102 30.87 -10.75 -38.27
C ASN A 102 30.34 -12.07 -37.68
N GLU A 103 30.04 -12.11 -36.39
CA GLU A 103 29.35 -13.26 -35.77
C GLU A 103 27.95 -13.46 -36.34
N TYR A 104 27.17 -12.38 -36.51
CA TYR A 104 25.84 -12.47 -37.12
C TYR A 104 25.88 -13.05 -38.53
N LEU A 105 26.85 -12.65 -39.36
CA LEU A 105 27.01 -13.16 -40.72
C LEU A 105 27.37 -14.66 -40.79
N LYS A 106 27.97 -15.22 -39.74
CA LYS A 106 28.28 -16.66 -39.67
C LYS A 106 27.06 -17.52 -39.36
N THR A 107 25.97 -16.90 -38.90
CA THR A 107 24.75 -17.64 -38.56
C THR A 107 23.97 -18.02 -39.82
N LYS A 108 23.27 -19.17 -39.80
CA LYS A 108 22.40 -19.60 -40.91
C LYS A 108 21.08 -18.82 -40.99
N ARG A 109 20.86 -17.84 -40.09
CA ARG A 109 19.60 -17.08 -40.03
C ARG A 109 19.62 -15.98 -41.08
N ARG A 110 18.58 -15.92 -41.90
CA ARG A 110 18.41 -14.87 -42.91
C ARG A 110 18.22 -13.51 -42.25
N THR A 111 17.32 -13.42 -41.27
CA THR A 111 17.00 -12.18 -40.57
C THR A 111 17.52 -12.22 -39.14
N ILE A 112 18.28 -11.18 -38.76
CA ILE A 112 18.87 -11.06 -37.43
C ILE A 112 18.51 -9.69 -36.86
N LYS A 113 17.99 -9.67 -35.63
CA LYS A 113 17.74 -8.45 -34.88
C LYS A 113 19.08 -7.86 -34.43
N LEU A 114 19.38 -6.65 -34.88
CA LEU A 114 20.59 -5.92 -34.54
C LEU A 114 20.42 -5.18 -33.21
N ILE A 115 19.36 -4.39 -33.09
CA ILE A 115 19.02 -3.61 -31.89
C ILE A 115 17.50 -3.43 -31.80
N GLN A 116 16.99 -3.22 -30.59
CA GLN A 116 15.59 -2.90 -30.29
C GLN A 116 15.51 -1.54 -29.61
N ASN A 117 14.37 -0.85 -29.76
CA ASN A 117 14.10 0.45 -29.14
C ASN A 117 15.07 1.57 -29.57
N LEU A 118 15.52 1.56 -30.83
CA LEU A 118 16.31 2.64 -31.38
C LEU A 118 15.45 3.92 -31.46
N SER A 119 15.97 5.04 -30.94
CA SER A 119 15.24 6.32 -30.98
C SER A 119 14.94 6.76 -32.42
N LEU A 120 13.88 7.55 -32.61
CA LEU A 120 13.52 8.10 -33.92
C LEU A 120 14.68 8.92 -34.53
N ASP A 121 15.39 9.71 -33.72
CA ASP A 121 16.56 10.50 -34.17
C ASP A 121 17.69 9.60 -34.67
N SER A 122 18.08 8.59 -33.87
CA SER A 122 19.10 7.62 -34.26
C SER A 122 18.69 6.81 -35.49
N TYR A 123 17.40 6.46 -35.61
CA TYR A 123 16.87 5.78 -36.80
C TYR A 123 16.96 6.65 -38.05
N ASN A 124 16.60 7.94 -37.95
CA ASN A 124 16.70 8.87 -39.08
C ASN A 124 18.15 9.03 -39.55
N LYS A 125 19.10 9.21 -38.62
CA LYS A 125 20.54 9.25 -38.92
C LYS A 125 21.02 7.96 -39.59
N MET A 126 20.61 6.80 -39.07
CA MET A 126 20.92 5.50 -39.66
C MET A 126 20.35 5.39 -41.09
N ARG A 127 19.12 5.86 -41.31
CA ARG A 127 18.44 5.85 -42.61
C ARG A 127 19.13 6.75 -43.64
N GLU A 128 19.63 7.91 -43.22
CA GLU A 128 20.42 8.81 -44.07
C GLU A 128 21.70 8.12 -44.55
N VAL A 129 22.49 7.54 -43.64
CA VAL A 129 23.71 6.78 -43.98
C VAL A 129 23.37 5.59 -44.87
N LYS A 130 22.30 4.85 -44.55
CA LYS A 130 21.83 3.72 -45.35
C LYS A 130 21.55 4.14 -46.80
N ASN A 131 20.88 5.27 -47.00
CA ASN A 131 20.54 5.79 -48.34
C ASN A 131 21.79 6.31 -49.07
N GLU A 132 22.67 7.02 -48.36
CA GLU A 132 23.92 7.56 -48.91
C GLU A 132 24.85 6.47 -49.45
N TYR A 133 24.96 5.34 -48.74
CA TYR A 133 25.83 4.21 -49.09
C TYR A 133 25.10 3.09 -49.85
N GLY A 134 23.81 3.25 -50.16
CA GLY A 134 23.02 2.26 -50.90
C GLY A 134 22.83 0.92 -50.18
N ILE A 135 22.89 0.90 -48.85
CA ILE A 135 22.79 -0.32 -48.04
C ILE A 135 21.33 -0.79 -48.00
N ARG A 136 21.03 -2.00 -48.48
CA ARG A 136 19.66 -2.56 -48.46
C ARG A 136 19.46 -3.68 -47.44
N SER A 137 20.55 -4.26 -46.95
CA SER A 137 20.56 -5.36 -45.99
C SER A 137 19.98 -4.96 -44.63
N ILE A 138 20.09 -3.69 -44.23
CA ILE A 138 19.59 -3.19 -42.94
C ILE A 138 18.24 -2.51 -43.11
N TYR A 139 17.28 -2.83 -42.26
CA TYR A 139 15.96 -2.19 -42.24
C TYR A 139 15.44 -2.06 -40.81
N GLY A 140 14.56 -1.09 -40.57
CA GLY A 140 13.92 -0.90 -39.28
C GLY A 140 12.42 -1.12 -39.40
N ILE A 141 11.86 -1.76 -38.38
CA ILE A 141 10.43 -1.93 -38.18
C ILE A 141 10.03 -0.98 -37.03
N GLU A 142 8.96 -0.22 -37.23
CA GLU A 142 8.41 0.62 -36.16
C GLU A 142 8.04 -0.24 -34.95
N SER A 143 8.30 0.27 -33.77
CA SER A 143 8.06 -0.41 -32.50
C SER A 143 7.79 0.64 -31.44
N TYR A 144 7.47 0.20 -30.23
CA TYR A 144 7.24 1.10 -29.11
C TYR A 144 8.08 0.70 -27.91
N LYS A 145 8.74 1.68 -27.32
CA LYS A 145 9.44 1.56 -26.05
C LYS A 145 8.47 1.90 -24.92
N ARG A 146 8.39 1.05 -23.90
CA ARG A 146 7.58 1.35 -22.71
C ARG A 146 8.30 2.39 -21.84
N PHE A 147 7.58 3.42 -21.39
CA PHE A 147 8.13 4.46 -20.52
C PHE A 147 7.20 4.74 -19.34
N TYR A 148 7.80 4.98 -18.18
CA TYR A 148 7.14 5.21 -16.91
C TYR A 148 7.45 6.65 -16.44
N PRO A 149 6.55 7.63 -16.69
CA PRO A 149 6.84 9.05 -16.46
C PRO A 149 7.11 9.44 -15.00
N TYR A 150 6.66 8.61 -14.06
CA TYR A 150 6.70 8.89 -12.63
C TYR A 150 7.76 8.11 -11.87
N ASN A 151 8.74 7.52 -12.58
CA ASN A 151 9.87 6.79 -12.00
C ASN A 151 9.43 5.81 -10.89
N ASP A 152 9.95 5.99 -9.67
CA ASP A 152 9.78 5.11 -8.52
C ASP A 152 8.40 5.18 -7.84
N ILE A 153 7.58 6.18 -8.16
CA ILE A 153 6.34 6.50 -7.42
C ILE A 153 5.32 5.35 -7.48
N PHE A 154 5.20 4.67 -8.61
CA PHE A 154 4.23 3.58 -8.86
C PHE A 154 4.90 2.23 -9.15
N ALA A 155 6.23 2.15 -9.03
CA ALA A 155 7.04 1.09 -9.61
C ALA A 155 6.64 -0.32 -9.14
N HIS A 156 6.34 -0.49 -7.85
CA HIS A 156 5.94 -1.81 -7.31
C HIS A 156 4.57 -2.27 -7.78
N VAL A 157 3.59 -1.36 -7.80
CA VAL A 157 2.22 -1.68 -8.21
C VAL A 157 2.17 -1.96 -9.71
N ILE A 158 2.68 -1.04 -10.53
CA ILE A 158 2.66 -1.16 -11.99
C ILE A 158 3.60 -2.27 -12.46
N GLY A 159 4.79 -2.36 -11.88
CA GLY A 159 5.83 -3.25 -12.33
C GLY A 159 6.61 -2.67 -13.52
N TYR A 160 7.19 -3.56 -14.32
CA TYR A 160 8.09 -3.20 -15.40
C TYR A 160 8.17 -4.30 -16.46
N MET A 161 8.72 -3.98 -17.64
CA MET A 161 8.94 -4.91 -18.74
C MET A 161 10.20 -5.75 -18.54
N ASN A 162 10.31 -6.90 -19.21
CA ASN A 162 11.52 -7.72 -19.17
C ASN A 162 12.74 -7.00 -19.83
N LYS A 163 13.94 -7.58 -19.74
CA LYS A 163 15.17 -6.96 -20.30
C LYS A 163 15.09 -6.68 -21.81
N THR A 164 14.30 -7.47 -22.54
CA THR A 164 14.10 -7.32 -23.98
C THR A 164 12.93 -6.42 -24.32
N GLU A 165 12.24 -5.87 -23.33
CA GLU A 165 11.01 -5.09 -23.45
C GLU A 165 9.94 -5.73 -24.34
N THR A 166 9.82 -7.06 -24.29
CA THR A 166 8.85 -7.83 -25.10
C THR A 166 7.60 -8.19 -24.33
N GLU A 167 7.71 -8.37 -23.01
CA GLU A 167 6.60 -8.77 -22.13
C GLU A 167 6.72 -8.06 -20.78
N GLY A 168 5.59 -7.91 -20.09
CA GLY A 168 5.54 -7.50 -18.69
C GLY A 168 6.20 -8.53 -17.79
N TYR A 169 7.14 -8.10 -16.96
CA TYR A 169 7.94 -8.99 -16.10
C TYR A 169 7.45 -9.03 -14.65
N ALA A 170 6.97 -7.90 -14.13
CA ALA A 170 6.49 -7.78 -12.75
C ALA A 170 5.22 -6.91 -12.67
N GLY A 171 4.60 -6.87 -11.49
CA GLY A 171 3.45 -6.00 -11.18
C GLY A 171 2.24 -6.24 -12.08
N LEU A 172 1.48 -5.17 -12.32
CA LEU A 172 0.34 -5.18 -13.23
C LEU A 172 0.76 -5.39 -14.69
N GLU A 173 1.94 -4.93 -15.10
CA GLU A 173 2.47 -5.20 -16.45
C GLU A 173 2.49 -6.71 -16.75
N ALA A 174 3.00 -7.54 -15.83
CA ALA A 174 2.98 -8.99 -16.01
C ALA A 174 1.61 -9.63 -15.75
N SER A 175 0.85 -9.09 -14.80
CA SER A 175 -0.42 -9.69 -14.38
C SER A 175 -1.53 -9.48 -15.42
N TYR A 176 -1.43 -8.41 -16.20
CA TYR A 176 -2.36 -8.04 -17.27
C TYR A 176 -1.72 -8.12 -18.66
N GLU A 177 -0.69 -8.95 -18.84
CA GLU A 177 -0.01 -9.13 -20.13
C GLU A 177 -1.01 -9.41 -21.26
N ASN A 178 -1.96 -10.32 -21.02
CA ASN A 178 -2.99 -10.70 -21.99
C ASN A 178 -3.99 -9.58 -22.33
N ILE A 179 -3.98 -8.47 -21.62
CA ILE A 179 -4.88 -7.32 -21.85
C ILE A 179 -4.08 -6.16 -22.44
N LEU A 180 -2.89 -5.91 -21.90
CA LEU A 180 -2.01 -4.82 -22.29
C LEU A 180 -1.24 -5.11 -23.59
N SER A 181 -0.86 -6.36 -23.86
CA SER A 181 0.08 -6.69 -24.93
C SER A 181 -0.41 -6.35 -26.33
N ALA A 182 0.52 -5.86 -27.15
CA ALA A 182 0.38 -5.61 -28.58
C ALA A 182 0.14 -6.87 -29.40
N GLU A 183 0.53 -8.06 -28.89
CA GLU A 183 0.26 -9.34 -29.54
C GLU A 183 -1.23 -9.67 -29.61
N ASN A 184 -2.06 -8.95 -28.86
CA ASN A 184 -3.50 -8.95 -29.10
C ASN A 184 -3.83 -7.99 -30.25
N ASP A 185 -4.70 -8.42 -31.16
CA ASP A 185 -5.24 -7.56 -32.22
C ASP A 185 -5.94 -6.29 -31.69
N ASN A 186 -6.25 -6.23 -30.39
CA ASN A 186 -6.82 -5.05 -29.74
C ASN A 186 -6.29 -4.88 -28.30
N PRO A 187 -5.11 -4.26 -28.11
CA PRO A 187 -4.58 -3.95 -26.78
C PRO A 187 -5.53 -3.02 -26.04
N LYS A 188 -5.73 -3.24 -24.74
CA LYS A 188 -6.64 -2.45 -23.91
C LYS A 188 -5.89 -1.79 -22.77
N ASP A 189 -6.44 -0.67 -22.35
CA ASP A 189 -5.92 0.15 -21.27
C ASP A 189 -6.45 -0.33 -19.92
N LEU A 190 -5.70 -0.03 -18.86
CA LEU A 190 -6.11 -0.25 -17.48
C LEU A 190 -6.33 1.08 -16.80
N ILE A 191 -7.39 1.18 -16.00
CA ILE A 191 -7.63 2.32 -15.13
C ILE A 191 -7.52 1.81 -13.70
N LEU A 192 -6.56 2.37 -12.96
CA LEU A 192 -6.30 2.00 -11.58
C LEU A 192 -7.18 2.79 -10.62
N THR A 193 -7.31 2.31 -9.39
CA THR A 193 -7.89 3.08 -8.29
C THR A 193 -6.91 4.07 -7.67
N LEU A 194 -5.62 3.96 -8.00
CA LEU A 194 -4.58 4.84 -7.46
C LEU A 194 -4.86 6.30 -7.85
N ASP A 195 -4.65 7.22 -6.91
CA ASP A 195 -4.66 8.65 -7.16
C ASP A 195 -3.21 9.15 -7.22
N ARG A 196 -2.82 9.77 -8.34
CA ARG A 196 -1.43 10.16 -8.55
C ARG A 196 -0.93 11.15 -7.51
N ASP A 197 -1.76 12.11 -7.11
CA ASP A 197 -1.33 13.16 -6.19
C ASP A 197 -1.21 12.61 -4.77
N ILE A 198 -2.15 11.75 -4.35
CA ILE A 198 -2.08 11.07 -3.06
C ILE A 198 -0.87 10.12 -2.99
N GLN A 199 -0.61 9.35 -4.06
CA GLN A 199 0.58 8.50 -4.15
C GLN A 199 1.86 9.35 -4.03
N THR A 200 1.90 10.53 -4.64
CA THR A 200 3.04 11.46 -4.58
C THR A 200 3.22 12.02 -3.16
N ILE A 201 2.14 12.41 -2.50
CA ILE A 201 2.14 12.84 -1.09
C ILE A 201 2.74 11.74 -0.21
N VAL A 202 2.24 10.50 -0.34
CA VAL A 202 2.73 9.34 0.41
C VAL A 202 4.22 9.15 0.19
N ARG A 203 4.67 9.09 -1.07
CA ARG A 203 6.08 8.88 -1.43
C ARG A 203 6.97 9.98 -0.83
N ASN A 204 6.54 11.25 -0.87
CA ASN A 204 7.31 12.36 -0.33
C ASN A 204 7.43 12.32 1.21
N GLU A 205 6.34 12.02 1.93
CA GLU A 205 6.40 11.88 3.40
C GLU A 205 7.22 10.67 3.84
N VAL A 206 7.20 9.59 3.06
CA VAL A 206 8.08 8.45 3.28
C VAL A 206 9.54 8.85 3.13
N LEU A 207 9.91 9.56 2.07
CA LEU A 207 11.30 9.99 1.87
C LEU A 207 11.79 10.96 2.95
N LYS A 208 10.92 11.87 3.45
CA LYS A 208 11.25 12.71 4.61
C LYS A 208 11.51 11.86 5.85
N THR A 209 10.63 10.90 6.12
CA THR A 209 10.80 9.97 7.25
C THR A 209 12.07 9.13 7.10
N VAL A 210 12.41 8.71 5.88
CA VAL A 210 13.64 7.98 5.59
C VAL A 210 14.87 8.83 5.89
N ALA A 211 14.87 10.11 5.53
CA ALA A 211 15.97 11.01 5.85
C ALA A 211 16.14 11.22 7.37
N GLU A 212 15.04 11.21 8.13
CA GLU A 212 15.06 11.43 9.58
C GLU A 212 15.34 10.17 10.41
N LYS A 213 14.86 9.02 9.95
CA LYS A 213 14.78 7.77 10.73
C LYS A 213 15.53 6.61 10.11
N SER A 214 16.02 6.73 8.87
CA SER A 214 16.78 5.68 8.16
C SER A 214 16.23 4.25 8.36
N PRO A 215 14.92 4.01 8.18
CA PRO A 215 14.35 2.68 8.30
C PRO A 215 14.91 1.77 7.21
N GLN A 216 15.02 0.47 7.50
CA GLN A 216 15.41 -0.52 6.49
C GLN A 216 14.34 -0.64 5.39
N SER A 217 13.08 -0.46 5.74
CA SER A 217 11.96 -0.44 4.80
C SER A 217 10.80 0.41 5.31
N ALA A 218 9.96 0.86 4.39
CA ALA A 218 8.66 1.46 4.71
C ALA A 218 7.57 0.88 3.79
N THR A 219 6.35 0.76 4.29
CA THR A 219 5.19 0.36 3.48
C THR A 219 3.97 1.15 3.92
N ILE A 220 3.39 1.91 3.00
CA ILE A 220 2.22 2.74 3.27
C ILE A 220 1.12 2.31 2.31
N ILE A 221 -0.07 2.04 2.85
CA ILE A 221 -1.27 1.67 2.09
C ILE A 221 -2.38 2.64 2.51
N VAL A 222 -2.94 3.35 1.53
CA VAL A 222 -4.12 4.22 1.70
C VAL A 222 -5.28 3.55 0.97
N SER A 223 -6.36 3.29 1.69
CA SER A 223 -7.53 2.56 1.17
C SER A 223 -8.80 3.36 1.40
N ASP A 224 -9.72 3.29 0.44
CA ASP A 224 -11.11 3.69 0.65
C ASP A 224 -11.81 2.67 1.54
N VAL A 225 -12.50 3.15 2.57
CA VAL A 225 -13.09 2.32 3.63
C VAL A 225 -14.33 1.56 3.17
N GLU A 226 -15.10 2.13 2.25
CA GLU A 226 -16.38 1.56 1.81
C GLU A 226 -16.24 0.59 0.65
N SER A 227 -15.34 0.89 -0.29
CA SER A 227 -15.13 0.12 -1.52
C SER A 227 -13.97 -0.86 -1.42
N GLY A 228 -12.98 -0.60 -0.56
CA GLY A 228 -11.71 -1.35 -0.55
C GLY A 228 -10.75 -0.96 -1.67
N SER A 229 -11.04 0.11 -2.43
CA SER A 229 -10.14 0.62 -3.46
C SER A 229 -8.81 1.06 -2.84
N ILE A 230 -7.70 0.69 -3.47
CA ILE A 230 -6.37 1.18 -3.09
C ILE A 230 -6.17 2.57 -3.71
N ILE A 231 -6.09 3.59 -2.87
CA ILE A 231 -5.87 4.98 -3.29
C ILE A 231 -4.37 5.26 -3.45
N ALA A 232 -3.56 4.70 -2.56
CA ALA A 232 -2.10 4.72 -2.68
C ALA A 232 -1.48 3.46 -2.07
N ASN A 233 -0.38 2.98 -2.67
CA ASN A 233 0.41 1.86 -2.16
C ASN A 233 1.88 2.07 -2.53
N TYR A 234 2.72 2.32 -1.52
CA TYR A 234 4.13 2.64 -1.72
C TYR A 234 5.03 1.80 -0.82
N SER A 235 6.11 1.26 -1.41
CA SER A 235 7.16 0.52 -0.70
C SER A 235 8.49 1.26 -0.82
N TYR A 236 9.22 1.35 0.30
CA TYR A 236 10.61 1.78 0.34
C TYR A 236 11.50 0.62 0.85
N PRO A 237 12.72 0.43 0.31
CA PRO A 237 13.30 1.07 -0.88
C PRO A 237 12.48 0.82 -2.16
N SER A 238 12.59 1.75 -3.11
CA SER A 238 11.94 1.67 -4.43
C SER A 238 12.99 1.65 -5.55
N PHE A 239 12.53 1.56 -6.80
CA PHE A 239 13.38 1.43 -7.99
C PHE A 239 12.77 2.20 -9.16
N ASP A 240 13.61 2.59 -10.14
CA ASP A 240 13.12 3.15 -11.40
C ASP A 240 12.72 2.03 -12.38
N PRO A 241 11.42 1.91 -12.75
CA PRO A 241 10.93 0.88 -13.66
C PRO A 241 11.35 1.11 -15.12
N ASN A 242 11.92 2.28 -15.46
CA ASN A 242 12.58 2.48 -16.76
C ASN A 242 13.93 1.75 -16.83
N ASN A 243 14.59 1.51 -15.68
CA ASN A 243 15.89 0.84 -15.58
C ASN A 243 15.91 -0.20 -14.46
N PRO A 244 14.95 -1.14 -14.40
CA PRO A 244 14.69 -1.91 -13.19
C PRO A 244 15.84 -2.85 -12.84
N PHE A 245 16.58 -3.37 -13.84
CA PHE A 245 17.60 -4.40 -13.67
C PHE A 245 18.94 -3.91 -13.09
N ILE A 246 19.12 -2.61 -12.88
CA ILE A 246 20.28 -2.06 -12.15
C ILE A 246 20.11 -2.12 -10.63
N TYR A 247 18.86 -2.21 -10.16
CA TYR A 247 18.49 -2.29 -8.75
C TYR A 247 18.57 -3.73 -8.25
N VAL A 248 18.80 -3.89 -6.94
CA VAL A 248 18.83 -5.22 -6.32
C VAL A 248 17.41 -5.77 -6.14
N ASN A 249 17.27 -7.09 -6.06
CA ASN A 249 15.95 -7.74 -5.98
C ASN A 249 15.11 -7.21 -4.80
N SER A 250 15.72 -6.92 -3.65
CA SER A 250 15.03 -6.43 -2.45
C SER A 250 14.41 -5.04 -2.63
N GLU A 251 14.92 -4.20 -3.53
CA GLU A 251 14.34 -2.88 -3.84
C GLU A 251 13.11 -3.02 -4.73
N ARG A 252 13.02 -4.12 -5.51
CA ARG A 252 11.89 -4.39 -6.41
C ARG A 252 10.72 -5.15 -5.78
N LEU A 253 10.83 -5.52 -4.50
CA LEU A 253 9.76 -6.21 -3.77
C LEU A 253 8.64 -5.24 -3.42
N ASP A 254 7.43 -5.55 -3.88
CA ASP A 254 6.20 -4.94 -3.34
C ASP A 254 5.96 -5.48 -1.93
N ARG A 255 6.44 -4.74 -0.92
CA ARG A 255 6.37 -5.17 0.47
C ARG A 255 4.95 -5.22 1.01
N SER A 256 3.99 -4.59 0.34
CA SER A 256 2.59 -4.64 0.75
C SER A 256 2.00 -6.04 0.63
N ILE A 257 2.48 -6.85 -0.34
CA ILE A 257 1.95 -8.17 -0.66
C ILE A 257 3.01 -9.29 -0.71
N MET A 258 4.30 -8.96 -0.84
CA MET A 258 5.43 -9.89 -0.96
C MET A 258 6.34 -9.91 0.28
N SER A 259 5.88 -9.36 1.40
CA SER A 259 6.57 -9.43 2.69
C SER A 259 5.59 -9.86 3.78
N THR A 260 6.08 -10.57 4.79
CA THR A 260 5.31 -10.88 6.00
C THR A 260 5.92 -10.19 7.22
N ILE A 261 5.05 -9.70 8.10
CA ILE A 261 5.38 -9.09 9.37
C ILE A 261 4.64 -9.78 10.52
N TYR A 262 5.09 -9.56 11.75
CA TYR A 262 4.27 -9.82 12.93
C TYR A 262 3.38 -8.59 13.17
N PRO A 263 2.04 -8.72 13.19
CA PRO A 263 1.14 -7.57 13.30
C PRO A 263 1.20 -6.88 14.67
N GLY A 264 1.69 -7.58 15.70
CA GLY A 264 1.84 -7.04 17.05
C GLY A 264 0.52 -6.49 17.63
N SER A 265 0.61 -5.40 18.38
CA SER A 265 -0.55 -4.81 19.08
C SER A 265 -1.70 -4.30 18.18
N THR A 266 -1.55 -4.30 16.86
CA THR A 266 -2.68 -4.08 15.94
C THR A 266 -3.72 -5.21 16.05
N MET A 267 -3.34 -6.40 16.53
CA MET A 267 -4.27 -7.52 16.70
C MET A 267 -5.26 -7.37 17.86
N LYS A 268 -4.96 -6.49 18.83
CA LYS A 268 -5.72 -6.40 20.09
C LYS A 268 -7.19 -6.07 19.89
N ILE A 269 -7.49 -5.21 18.93
CA ILE A 269 -8.88 -4.83 18.62
C ILE A 269 -9.71 -6.05 18.19
N PHE A 270 -9.13 -7.01 17.45
CA PHE A 270 -9.87 -8.22 17.07
C PHE A 270 -10.18 -9.10 18.27
N ALA A 271 -9.25 -9.21 19.23
CA ALA A 271 -9.47 -9.97 20.46
C ALA A 271 -10.49 -9.28 21.40
N GLU A 272 -10.46 -7.96 21.53
CA GLU A 272 -11.46 -7.20 22.29
C GLU A 272 -12.86 -7.37 21.71
N ILE A 273 -13.03 -7.18 20.40
CA ILE A 273 -14.33 -7.33 19.77
C ILE A 273 -14.79 -8.79 19.77
N ALA A 274 -13.90 -9.76 19.53
CA ALA A 274 -14.25 -11.18 19.63
C ALA A 274 -14.74 -11.57 21.03
N ALA A 275 -14.08 -11.07 22.08
CA ALA A 275 -14.50 -11.31 23.46
C ALA A 275 -15.87 -10.71 23.77
N MET A 276 -16.15 -9.50 23.24
CA MET A 276 -17.46 -8.86 23.36
C MET A 276 -18.54 -9.58 22.58
N GLU A 277 -18.25 -10.02 21.34
CA GLU A 277 -19.20 -10.75 20.48
C GLU A 277 -19.54 -12.11 21.08
N GLN A 278 -18.58 -12.80 21.70
CA GLN A 278 -18.82 -14.05 22.41
C GLN A 278 -19.48 -13.86 23.79
N GLY A 279 -19.50 -12.63 24.34
CA GLY A 279 -20.07 -12.34 25.66
C GLY A 279 -19.22 -12.84 26.84
N VAL A 280 -17.90 -12.94 26.66
CA VAL A 280 -16.95 -13.40 27.72
C VAL A 280 -16.30 -12.24 28.49
N VAL A 281 -16.70 -11.00 28.20
CA VAL A 281 -16.23 -9.77 28.83
C VAL A 281 -17.39 -8.75 28.94
N ASN A 282 -17.35 -7.93 29.98
CA ASN A 282 -18.27 -6.79 30.15
C ASN A 282 -17.55 -5.46 29.92
N ARG A 283 -18.27 -4.44 29.44
CA ARG A 283 -17.69 -3.11 29.16
C ARG A 283 -17.20 -2.38 30.41
N ASP A 284 -17.79 -2.65 31.56
CA ASP A 284 -17.41 -2.05 32.85
C ASP A 284 -16.34 -2.86 33.59
N GLU A 285 -15.86 -3.96 32.99
CA GLU A 285 -14.84 -4.80 33.60
C GLU A 285 -13.52 -4.05 33.74
N ARG A 286 -12.82 -4.34 34.85
CA ARG A 286 -11.50 -3.79 35.15
C ARG A 286 -10.46 -4.88 35.27
N PHE A 287 -9.26 -4.58 34.80
CA PHE A 287 -8.11 -5.48 34.78
C PHE A 287 -6.97 -4.87 35.57
N TYR A 288 -6.29 -5.68 36.37
CA TYR A 288 -5.10 -5.23 37.08
C TYR A 288 -3.82 -5.67 36.35
N CYS A 289 -3.05 -4.69 35.88
CA CYS A 289 -1.79 -4.90 35.18
C CYS A 289 -0.59 -4.56 36.07
N ARG A 290 0.03 -5.61 36.64
CA ARG A 290 1.32 -5.53 37.33
C ARG A 290 2.56 -5.49 36.41
N GLY A 291 2.34 -5.30 35.10
CA GLY A 291 3.39 -5.24 34.08
C GLY A 291 3.69 -6.56 33.37
N TYR A 292 3.12 -7.69 33.82
CA TYR A 292 3.30 -8.97 33.16
C TYR A 292 2.17 -9.98 33.44
N TYR A 293 1.98 -10.91 32.51
CA TYR A 293 1.07 -12.05 32.58
C TYR A 293 1.91 -13.34 32.59
N ASP A 294 1.67 -14.20 33.58
CA ASP A 294 2.38 -15.48 33.71
C ASP A 294 1.51 -16.61 33.15
N TYR A 295 2.00 -17.27 32.10
CA TYR A 295 1.44 -18.54 31.66
C TYR A 295 2.02 -19.73 32.43
N SER A 296 3.29 -19.61 32.81
CA SER A 296 4.06 -20.55 33.60
C SER A 296 5.28 -19.83 34.20
N PRO A 297 6.04 -20.46 35.11
CA PRO A 297 7.30 -19.88 35.60
C PRO A 297 8.33 -19.57 34.49
N GLN A 298 8.24 -20.23 33.33
CA GLN A 298 9.17 -20.08 32.21
C GLN A 298 8.60 -19.24 31.05
N THR A 299 7.29 -18.94 31.05
CA THR A 299 6.62 -18.25 29.95
C THR A 299 5.84 -17.06 30.49
N ARG A 300 6.37 -15.86 30.19
CA ARG A 300 5.85 -14.58 30.66
C ARG A 300 5.66 -13.63 29.49
N ILE A 301 4.50 -12.99 29.43
CA ILE A 301 4.23 -11.86 28.53
C ILE A 301 4.38 -10.57 29.32
N HIS A 302 5.15 -9.62 28.78
CA HIS A 302 5.42 -8.33 29.42
C HIS A 302 4.60 -7.20 28.79
N CYS A 303 4.23 -6.21 29.59
CA CYS A 303 3.93 -4.86 29.13
C CYS A 303 5.20 -3.99 29.22
N ASP A 304 5.20 -2.85 28.53
CA ASP A 304 6.29 -1.88 28.60
C ASP A 304 6.50 -1.35 30.03
N TYR A 305 5.41 -1.19 30.79
CA TYR A 305 5.42 -0.85 32.21
C TYR A 305 4.12 -1.34 32.91
N PRO A 306 4.07 -1.37 34.26
CA PRO A 306 2.84 -1.65 34.99
C PRO A 306 1.81 -0.52 34.83
N HIS A 307 0.60 -0.85 34.38
CA HIS A 307 -0.48 0.12 34.16
C HIS A 307 -1.45 0.27 35.35
N GLY A 308 -1.40 -0.65 36.33
CA GLY A 308 -2.35 -0.65 37.46
C GLY A 308 -3.74 -1.10 37.04
N ASN A 309 -4.78 -0.46 37.60
CA ASN A 309 -6.18 -0.76 37.25
C ASN A 309 -6.56 -0.10 35.93
N ILE A 310 -6.93 -0.92 34.94
CA ILE A 310 -7.31 -0.49 33.59
C ILE A 310 -8.76 -0.87 33.35
N ALA A 311 -9.56 0.05 32.85
CA ALA A 311 -10.92 -0.25 32.36
C ALA A 311 -10.85 -0.94 30.99
N PHE A 312 -11.87 -1.73 30.65
CA PHE A 312 -11.93 -2.43 29.37
C PHE A 312 -11.68 -1.51 28.15
N ASP A 313 -12.27 -0.31 28.14
CA ASP A 313 -12.13 0.67 27.07
C ASP A 313 -10.75 1.36 26.99
N ASP A 314 -9.95 1.26 28.06
CA ASP A 314 -8.58 1.78 28.12
C ASP A 314 -7.51 0.74 27.71
N ILE A 315 -7.89 -0.50 27.39
CA ILE A 315 -6.93 -1.56 27.00
C ILE A 315 -6.13 -1.12 25.75
N LEU A 316 -6.79 -0.59 24.72
CA LEU A 316 -6.10 -0.09 23.52
C LEU A 316 -5.32 1.20 23.76
N LYS A 317 -5.81 2.10 24.63
CA LYS A 317 -5.15 3.36 24.99
C LYS A 317 -3.74 3.11 25.51
N TYR A 318 -3.63 2.23 26.51
CA TYR A 318 -2.36 1.83 27.11
C TYR A 318 -1.67 0.68 26.37
N SER A 319 -2.35 0.06 25.40
CA SER A 319 -1.86 -1.15 24.72
C SER A 319 -1.47 -2.24 25.73
N CYS A 320 -2.35 -2.55 26.68
CA CYS A 320 -2.03 -3.47 27.77
C CYS A 320 -2.03 -4.95 27.33
N ASN A 321 -0.86 -5.61 27.34
CA ASN A 321 -0.75 -7.04 27.03
C ASN A 321 -1.40 -7.93 28.11
N VAL A 322 -1.35 -7.53 29.39
CA VAL A 322 -1.94 -8.33 30.48
C VAL A 322 -3.46 -8.43 30.33
N ALA A 323 -4.13 -7.29 30.14
CA ALA A 323 -5.58 -7.26 29.99
C ALA A 323 -6.03 -8.02 28.73
N ILE A 324 -5.36 -7.79 27.59
CA ILE A 324 -5.77 -8.45 26.34
C ILE A 324 -5.56 -9.97 26.38
N VAL A 325 -4.45 -10.45 26.95
CA VAL A 325 -4.21 -11.90 27.10
C VAL A 325 -5.25 -12.50 28.04
N THR A 326 -5.58 -11.79 29.13
CA THR A 326 -6.60 -12.24 30.08
C THR A 326 -7.96 -12.44 29.42
N ILE A 327 -8.40 -11.51 28.56
CA ILE A 327 -9.68 -11.68 27.85
C ILE A 327 -9.57 -12.73 26.74
N ALA A 328 -8.45 -12.79 26.01
CA ALA A 328 -8.25 -13.75 24.92
C ALA A 328 -8.29 -15.21 25.40
N GLU A 329 -7.79 -15.48 26.61
CA GLU A 329 -7.83 -16.82 27.20
C GLU A 329 -9.25 -17.27 27.62
N ARG A 330 -10.20 -16.35 27.71
CA ARG A 330 -11.63 -16.66 27.95
C ARG A 330 -12.39 -17.00 26.67
N ILE A 331 -11.89 -16.56 25.51
CA ILE A 331 -12.52 -16.78 24.20
C ILE A 331 -12.44 -18.27 23.86
N ASP A 332 -13.51 -18.84 23.31
CA ASP A 332 -13.48 -20.21 22.80
C ASP A 332 -12.42 -20.33 21.69
N ARG A 333 -11.67 -21.43 21.72
CA ARG A 333 -10.51 -21.61 20.84
C ARG A 333 -10.93 -21.71 19.37
N LYS A 334 -12.01 -22.45 19.07
CA LYS A 334 -12.51 -22.60 17.70
C LYS A 334 -13.14 -21.29 17.24
N PHE A 335 -13.94 -20.65 18.09
CA PHE A 335 -14.52 -19.34 17.83
C PHE A 335 -13.44 -18.34 17.46
N PHE A 336 -12.38 -18.19 18.26
CA PHE A 336 -11.31 -17.22 17.96
C PHE A 336 -10.56 -17.54 16.66
N TYR A 337 -10.37 -18.82 16.36
CA TYR A 337 -9.77 -19.23 15.09
C TYR A 337 -10.63 -18.79 13.89
N ASP A 338 -11.91 -19.18 13.90
CA ASP A 338 -12.85 -18.81 12.83
C ASP A 338 -13.00 -17.28 12.74
N TYR A 339 -12.95 -16.60 13.89
CA TYR A 339 -13.03 -15.16 14.00
C TYR A 339 -11.87 -14.46 13.29
N LEU A 340 -10.63 -14.87 13.51
CA LEU A 340 -9.50 -14.26 12.79
C LEU A 340 -9.51 -14.63 11.31
N ARG A 341 -9.93 -15.86 10.95
CA ARG A 341 -10.10 -16.28 9.55
C ARG A 341 -11.11 -15.43 8.79
N LYS A 342 -12.28 -15.11 9.38
CA LYS A 342 -13.28 -14.27 8.69
C LYS A 342 -12.73 -12.88 8.33
N PHE A 343 -11.83 -12.32 9.14
CA PHE A 343 -11.11 -11.07 8.84
C PHE A 343 -10.02 -11.19 7.75
N GLY A 344 -9.74 -12.40 7.24
CA GLY A 344 -8.81 -12.64 6.12
C GLY A 344 -7.39 -13.05 6.52
N PHE A 345 -7.12 -13.27 7.81
CA PHE A 345 -5.80 -13.72 8.25
C PHE A 345 -5.49 -15.13 7.74
N GLY A 346 -4.31 -15.30 7.13
CA GLY A 346 -3.90 -16.54 6.49
C GLY A 346 -4.42 -16.74 5.07
N GLU A 347 -5.04 -15.73 4.46
CA GLU A 347 -5.52 -15.77 3.06
C GLU A 347 -4.90 -14.64 2.23
N LYS A 348 -4.68 -14.89 0.94
CA LYS A 348 -4.32 -13.80 0.01
C LYS A 348 -5.49 -12.82 -0.10
N THR A 349 -5.20 -11.52 -0.10
CA THR A 349 -6.21 -10.47 -0.24
C THR A 349 -6.76 -10.37 -1.66
N GLN A 350 -5.98 -10.81 -2.66
CA GLN A 350 -6.32 -10.71 -4.08
C GLN A 350 -6.55 -9.26 -4.51
N VAL A 351 -5.83 -8.32 -3.90
CA VAL A 351 -5.88 -6.87 -4.20
C VAL A 351 -5.58 -6.54 -5.68
N GLY A 352 -4.89 -7.45 -6.35
CA GLY A 352 -4.80 -7.51 -7.80
C GLY A 352 -4.49 -8.95 -8.20
N PRO A 353 -4.46 -9.26 -9.51
CA PRO A 353 -4.12 -10.60 -10.00
C PRO A 353 -2.61 -10.89 -9.93
N TYR A 354 -1.95 -10.51 -8.83
CA TYR A 354 -0.52 -10.69 -8.63
C TYR A 354 -0.20 -12.15 -8.34
N LYS A 355 0.64 -12.76 -9.21
CA LYS A 355 1.08 -14.15 -9.05
C LYS A 355 1.85 -14.39 -7.74
N ASN A 356 2.54 -13.36 -7.24
CA ASN A 356 3.49 -13.47 -6.13
C ASN A 356 2.94 -12.94 -4.80
N GLU A 357 1.64 -12.70 -4.66
CA GLU A 357 1.06 -12.31 -3.37
C GLU A 357 1.19 -13.46 -2.35
N TRP A 358 1.64 -13.12 -1.14
CA TRP A 358 1.80 -14.06 -0.02
C TRP A 358 0.55 -14.09 0.85
N SER A 359 0.28 -15.23 1.50
CA SER A 359 -0.87 -15.41 2.38
C SER A 359 -0.56 -15.21 3.87
N GLY A 360 0.69 -14.92 4.21
CA GLY A 360 1.14 -15.00 5.60
C GLY A 360 1.20 -16.44 6.11
N ILE A 361 1.43 -16.58 7.43
CA ILE A 361 1.36 -17.84 8.16
C ILE A 361 0.30 -17.67 9.24
N TYR A 362 -0.77 -18.46 9.12
CA TYR A 362 -1.76 -18.63 10.16
C TYR A 362 -2.00 -20.13 10.36
N HIS A 363 -1.66 -20.63 11.53
CA HIS A 363 -1.64 -22.07 11.77
C HIS A 363 -3.04 -22.65 11.90
N GLU A 364 -3.23 -23.84 11.32
CA GLU A 364 -4.43 -24.65 11.53
C GLU A 364 -4.75 -24.85 13.01
N LEU A 365 -6.04 -24.91 13.33
CA LEU A 365 -6.52 -24.96 14.71
C LEU A 365 -5.87 -26.09 15.53
N ASN A 366 -5.63 -27.27 14.93
CA ASN A 366 -5.01 -28.41 15.61
C ASN A 366 -3.52 -28.20 15.97
N LYS A 367 -2.83 -27.24 15.34
CA LYS A 367 -1.45 -26.87 15.64
C LYS A 367 -1.34 -25.84 16.77
N TRP A 368 -2.44 -25.22 17.18
CA TRP A 368 -2.43 -24.27 18.28
C TRP A 368 -2.04 -24.96 19.58
N HIS A 369 -1.10 -24.35 20.30
CA HIS A 369 -0.69 -24.77 21.63
C HIS A 369 -1.42 -23.95 22.70
N ARG A 370 -1.19 -24.30 23.97
CA ARG A 370 -1.84 -23.68 25.14
C ARG A 370 -1.61 -22.18 25.33
N PHE A 371 -0.81 -21.53 24.48
CA PHE A 371 -0.52 -20.10 24.54
C PHE A 371 -1.00 -19.35 23.29
N SER A 372 -1.44 -20.07 22.25
CA SER A 372 -1.73 -19.48 20.94
C SER A 372 -2.78 -18.36 21.03
N ARG A 373 -3.85 -18.51 21.81
CA ARG A 373 -4.88 -17.46 21.93
C ARG A 373 -4.30 -16.12 22.41
N GLY A 374 -3.61 -16.10 23.56
CA GLY A 374 -3.01 -14.85 24.01
C GLY A 374 -1.88 -14.33 23.13
N TYR A 375 -1.04 -15.19 22.54
CA TYR A 375 0.00 -14.74 21.58
C TYR A 375 -0.62 -14.12 20.33
N LEU A 376 -1.65 -14.76 19.74
CA LEU A 376 -2.41 -14.22 18.61
C LEU A 376 -3.06 -12.88 18.96
N ALA A 377 -3.62 -12.74 20.17
CA ALA A 377 -4.24 -11.49 20.63
C ALA A 377 -3.25 -10.32 20.75
N ILE A 378 -1.96 -10.59 21.00
CA ILE A 378 -0.89 -9.58 20.98
C ILE A 378 -0.11 -9.55 19.65
N GLY A 379 -0.56 -10.29 18.65
CA GLY A 379 -0.03 -10.31 17.29
C GLY A 379 1.29 -11.06 17.10
N TYR A 380 1.47 -12.11 17.88
CA TYR A 380 2.49 -13.15 17.70
C TYR A 380 1.81 -14.51 17.41
N ASP A 381 2.56 -15.54 17.05
CA ASP A 381 2.02 -16.85 16.61
C ASP A 381 1.23 -16.80 15.27
N LEU A 382 1.41 -15.70 14.53
CA LEU A 382 1.02 -15.54 13.13
C LEU A 382 1.97 -14.57 12.42
N SER A 383 2.09 -14.68 11.10
CA SER A 383 2.69 -13.65 10.24
C SER A 383 1.73 -13.26 9.13
N VAL A 384 1.71 -11.99 8.75
CA VAL A 384 0.72 -11.44 7.81
C VAL A 384 1.38 -10.47 6.85
N THR A 385 0.81 -10.28 5.67
CA THR A 385 1.22 -9.17 4.78
C THR A 385 0.64 -7.85 5.30
N PRO A 386 1.30 -6.69 5.02
CA PRO A 386 0.71 -5.39 5.32
C PRO A 386 -0.67 -5.20 4.70
N MET A 387 -0.90 -5.72 3.48
CA MET A 387 -2.21 -5.67 2.82
C MET A 387 -3.29 -6.45 3.58
N GLN A 388 -2.97 -7.58 4.23
CA GLN A 388 -3.92 -8.30 5.07
C GLN A 388 -4.37 -7.46 6.28
N ILE A 389 -3.46 -6.71 6.93
CA ILE A 389 -3.84 -5.81 8.04
C ILE A 389 -4.71 -4.68 7.52
N ALA A 390 -4.35 -4.05 6.39
CA ALA A 390 -5.15 -2.99 5.78
C ALA A 390 -6.59 -3.48 5.48
N SER A 391 -6.73 -4.68 4.90
CA SER A 391 -8.01 -5.33 4.63
C SER A 391 -8.81 -5.63 5.90
N ALA A 392 -8.16 -6.22 6.91
CA ALA A 392 -8.80 -6.64 8.16
C ALA A 392 -9.34 -5.46 8.98
N TYR A 393 -8.81 -4.25 8.80
CA TYR A 393 -9.30 -3.05 9.48
C TYR A 393 -10.58 -2.48 8.86
N LEU A 394 -10.87 -2.73 7.58
CA LEU A 394 -12.04 -2.14 6.91
C LEU A 394 -13.38 -2.50 7.59
N PRO A 395 -13.67 -3.77 7.94
CA PRO A 395 -14.89 -4.14 8.67
C PRO A 395 -15.04 -3.43 10.02
N LEU A 396 -13.93 -3.07 10.67
CA LEU A 396 -13.97 -2.33 11.93
C LEU A 396 -14.44 -0.88 11.72
N LEU A 397 -14.23 -0.32 10.53
CA LEU A 397 -14.47 1.09 10.20
C LEU A 397 -15.78 1.33 9.44
N ASN A 398 -16.22 0.37 8.62
CA ASN A 398 -17.29 0.55 7.62
C ASN A 398 -18.64 -0.10 8.01
N GLY A 399 -18.89 -0.27 9.30
CA GLY A 399 -20.11 -0.88 9.79
C GLY A 399 -20.13 -2.39 9.69
N GLY A 400 -18.98 -3.07 9.62
CA GLY A 400 -18.87 -4.53 9.74
C GLY A 400 -18.72 -5.30 8.43
N TYR A 401 -18.47 -4.61 7.31
CA TYR A 401 -18.36 -5.23 6.00
C TYR A 401 -16.91 -5.54 5.60
N LYS A 402 -16.63 -6.81 5.32
CA LYS A 402 -15.46 -7.22 4.55
C LYS A 402 -15.69 -6.82 3.09
N VAL A 403 -14.77 -6.04 2.55
CA VAL A 403 -14.80 -5.53 1.18
C VAL A 403 -13.57 -6.06 0.45
N PRO A 404 -13.71 -6.63 -0.76
CA PRO A 404 -12.56 -7.05 -1.55
C PRO A 404 -11.68 -5.86 -1.89
N MET A 405 -10.42 -5.90 -1.45
CA MET A 405 -9.47 -4.86 -1.85
C MET A 405 -9.17 -4.99 -3.34
N HIS A 406 -8.96 -3.87 -4.02
CA HIS A 406 -8.66 -3.88 -5.45
C HIS A 406 -7.87 -2.63 -5.85
N VAL A 407 -6.90 -2.81 -6.76
CA VAL A 407 -6.08 -1.71 -7.31
C VAL A 407 -6.44 -1.35 -8.76
N VAL A 408 -7.19 -2.21 -9.45
CA VAL A 408 -7.67 -1.98 -10.82
C VAL A 408 -9.17 -1.74 -10.77
N ASP A 409 -9.60 -0.58 -11.26
CA ASP A 409 -11.01 -0.22 -11.32
C ASP A 409 -11.68 -0.83 -12.56
N SER A 410 -11.02 -0.72 -13.71
CA SER A 410 -11.62 -1.11 -15.00
C SER A 410 -10.61 -1.34 -16.11
N ILE A 411 -11.09 -1.94 -17.19
CA ILE A 411 -10.40 -2.07 -18.47
C ILE A 411 -11.07 -1.13 -19.47
N TYR A 412 -10.29 -0.33 -20.18
CA TYR A 412 -10.79 0.57 -21.23
C TYR A 412 -10.35 0.08 -22.61
N ASN A 413 -11.29 -0.10 -23.54
CA ASN A 413 -11.01 -0.64 -24.87
C ASN A 413 -11.01 0.42 -25.99
N GLY A 414 -10.96 1.70 -25.63
CA GLY A 414 -11.04 2.82 -26.57
C GLY A 414 -12.46 3.34 -26.83
N ALA A 415 -13.51 2.57 -26.49
CA ALA A 415 -14.91 2.96 -26.66
C ALA A 415 -15.71 2.89 -25.35
N GLU A 416 -15.46 1.89 -24.52
CA GLU A 416 -16.18 1.65 -23.27
C GLU A 416 -15.23 1.30 -22.12
N LYS A 417 -15.69 1.65 -20.90
CA LYS A 417 -15.03 1.32 -19.64
C LYS A 417 -15.72 0.09 -19.05
N ILE A 418 -15.04 -1.06 -19.05
CA ILE A 418 -15.52 -2.31 -18.47
C ILE A 418 -15.07 -2.35 -17.01
N SER A 419 -15.98 -2.03 -16.09
CA SER A 419 -15.69 -2.09 -14.64
C SER A 419 -15.39 -3.52 -14.21
N LEU A 420 -14.27 -3.69 -13.49
CA LEU A 420 -13.91 -4.93 -12.80
C LEU A 420 -14.47 -4.95 -11.36
N THR A 421 -14.99 -3.82 -10.89
CA THR A 421 -15.45 -3.60 -9.51
C THR A 421 -16.95 -3.84 -9.32
N ASN A 422 -17.75 -3.76 -10.39
CA ASN A 422 -19.21 -3.95 -10.35
C ASN A 422 -19.67 -5.32 -9.80
N GLY A 423 -18.79 -6.34 -9.79
CA GLY A 423 -19.06 -7.67 -9.24
C GLY A 423 -18.56 -7.89 -7.81
N LEU A 424 -17.82 -6.95 -7.22
CA LEU A 424 -17.23 -7.11 -5.89
C LEU A 424 -18.32 -7.01 -4.82
N LYS A 425 -18.65 -8.15 -4.23
CA LYS A 425 -19.64 -8.23 -3.15
C LYS A 425 -18.98 -7.95 -1.82
N ARG A 426 -19.53 -7.00 -1.08
CA ARG A 426 -19.24 -6.83 0.35
C ARG A 426 -20.00 -7.86 1.17
N GLU A 427 -19.37 -8.36 2.22
CA GLU A 427 -19.94 -9.35 3.15
C GLU A 427 -19.91 -8.80 4.57
N ARG A 428 -21.04 -8.81 5.28
CA ARG A 428 -21.06 -8.42 6.70
C ARG A 428 -20.49 -9.56 7.54
N ILE A 429 -19.34 -9.35 8.17
CA ILE A 429 -18.65 -10.36 8.99
C ILE A 429 -18.75 -10.10 10.50
N ILE A 430 -19.11 -8.87 10.88
CA ILE A 430 -19.48 -8.48 12.25
C ILE A 430 -20.69 -7.56 12.20
N GLU A 431 -21.49 -7.54 13.26
CA GLU A 431 -22.63 -6.63 13.34
C GLU A 431 -22.21 -5.16 13.39
N ALA A 432 -23.05 -4.28 12.87
CA ALA A 432 -22.75 -2.84 12.79
C ALA A 432 -22.41 -2.23 14.16
N GLN A 433 -23.06 -2.71 15.22
CA GLN A 433 -22.78 -2.29 16.60
C GLN A 433 -21.33 -2.59 17.03
N TYR A 434 -20.76 -3.73 16.61
CA TYR A 434 -19.39 -4.10 16.97
C TYR A 434 -18.38 -3.29 16.16
N SER A 435 -18.69 -2.94 14.91
CA SER A 435 -17.88 -1.97 14.16
C SER A 435 -17.92 -0.58 14.81
N GLN A 436 -19.09 -0.10 15.25
CA GLN A 436 -19.19 1.18 15.96
C GLN A 436 -18.38 1.17 17.26
N VAL A 437 -18.50 0.10 18.06
CA VAL A 437 -17.69 -0.09 19.26
C VAL A 437 -16.20 -0.11 18.91
N ALA A 438 -15.80 -0.80 17.84
CA ALA A 438 -14.42 -0.83 17.41
C ALA A 438 -13.87 0.56 17.11
N ARG A 439 -14.64 1.43 16.42
CA ARG A 439 -14.23 2.82 16.18
C ARG A 439 -14.03 3.61 17.49
N VAL A 440 -14.91 3.45 18.46
CA VAL A 440 -14.79 4.09 19.78
C VAL A 440 -13.55 3.60 20.53
N LEU A 441 -13.28 2.29 20.55
CA LEU A 441 -12.08 1.73 21.17
C LEU A 441 -10.80 2.16 20.43
N LEU A 442 -10.84 2.23 19.11
CA LEU A 442 -9.73 2.74 18.30
C LEU A 442 -9.51 4.25 18.48
N ARG A 443 -10.56 5.03 18.82
CA ARG A 443 -10.40 6.44 19.22
C ARG A 443 -9.55 6.56 20.48
N LYS A 444 -9.80 5.71 21.49
CA LYS A 444 -8.99 5.65 22.72
C LYS A 444 -7.51 5.39 22.44
N GLY A 445 -7.21 4.66 21.36
CA GLY A 445 -5.85 4.38 20.90
C GLY A 445 -5.06 5.58 20.38
N VAL A 446 -5.73 6.71 20.11
CA VAL A 446 -5.12 7.96 19.61
C VAL A 446 -5.45 9.20 20.46
N GLU A 447 -6.17 9.05 21.57
CA GLU A 447 -6.42 10.13 22.53
C GLU A 447 -5.13 10.60 23.22
N SER A 448 -5.15 11.77 23.85
CA SER A 448 -4.08 12.23 24.74
C SER A 448 -3.73 11.19 25.80
N GLY A 449 -2.42 10.95 25.99
CA GLY A 449 -1.91 9.93 26.90
C GLY A 449 -1.94 8.49 26.35
N SER A 450 -2.48 8.27 25.15
CA SER A 450 -2.41 6.96 24.47
C SER A 450 -1.06 6.74 23.78
N THR A 451 -0.80 5.49 23.41
CA THR A 451 0.38 5.13 22.61
C THR A 451 0.38 5.77 21.21
N GLY A 452 -0.80 6.06 20.64
CA GLY A 452 -0.97 6.60 19.28
C GLY A 452 -1.30 8.10 19.22
N HIS A 453 -1.19 8.85 20.32
CA HIS A 453 -1.65 10.25 20.39
C HIS A 453 -1.10 11.20 19.32
N ARG A 454 0.05 10.89 18.70
CA ARG A 454 0.62 11.70 17.60
C ARG A 454 -0.15 11.59 16.29
N ALA A 455 -1.13 10.69 16.18
CA ALA A 455 -2.03 10.58 15.04
C ALA A 455 -3.27 11.44 15.22
N ASN A 456 -3.46 12.05 16.40
CA ASN A 456 -4.56 12.96 16.61
C ASN A 456 -4.36 14.20 15.73
N LEU A 457 -5.37 14.49 14.93
CA LEU A 457 -5.40 15.65 14.05
C LEU A 457 -6.30 16.70 14.66
N LEU A 458 -6.05 17.93 14.24
CA LEU A 458 -6.64 19.09 14.87
C LEU A 458 -8.10 19.29 14.43
N ASN A 459 -8.36 19.15 13.12
CA ASN A 459 -9.65 19.45 12.48
C ASN A 459 -10.42 18.21 12.03
N ILE A 460 -10.03 17.02 12.48
CA ILE A 460 -10.74 15.78 12.17
C ILE A 460 -10.45 14.72 13.24
N ASP A 461 -11.50 13.99 13.64
CA ASP A 461 -11.33 12.89 14.57
C ASP A 461 -10.78 11.65 13.84
N VAL A 462 -9.61 11.21 14.31
CA VAL A 462 -8.94 9.97 13.86
C VAL A 462 -9.24 8.84 14.82
N VAL A 463 -9.30 7.62 14.30
CA VAL A 463 -9.26 6.36 15.06
C VAL A 463 -8.05 5.54 14.62
N GLY A 464 -7.43 4.76 15.52
CA GLY A 464 -6.34 3.88 15.08
C GLY A 464 -5.62 3.14 16.20
N LYS A 465 -4.65 2.31 15.80
CA LYS A 465 -3.85 1.52 16.72
C LYS A 465 -2.40 1.43 16.29
N THR A 466 -1.51 1.65 17.26
CA THR A 466 -0.08 1.35 17.17
C THR A 466 0.19 -0.15 17.34
N GLY A 467 1.14 -0.67 16.58
CA GLY A 467 1.72 -2.00 16.74
C GLY A 467 3.24 -1.91 16.82
N THR A 468 3.84 -2.55 17.81
CA THR A 468 5.28 -2.79 17.84
C THR A 468 5.48 -4.29 17.92
N ALA A 469 6.19 -4.87 16.96
CA ALA A 469 6.68 -6.23 17.03
C ALA A 469 8.21 -6.23 17.07
N ILE A 470 8.76 -7.13 17.88
CA ILE A 470 10.21 -7.28 18.04
C ILE A 470 10.57 -8.70 17.63
N THR A 471 11.44 -8.80 16.63
CA THR A 471 12.05 -10.07 16.21
C THR A 471 13.57 -10.00 16.40
N GLU A 472 14.24 -11.09 16.08
CA GLU A 472 15.68 -11.22 16.16
C GLU A 472 16.26 -11.51 14.77
N VAL A 473 17.34 -10.82 14.41
CA VAL A 473 18.03 -10.97 13.12
C VAL A 473 19.53 -11.12 13.35
N PHE A 474 20.19 -11.89 12.49
CA PHE A 474 21.64 -12.01 12.46
C PHE A 474 22.18 -11.14 11.32
N ARG A 475 22.91 -10.06 11.64
CA ARG A 475 23.57 -9.20 10.65
C ARG A 475 25.04 -9.60 10.51
N GLY A 476 25.55 -9.58 9.28
CA GLY A 476 26.91 -10.02 8.94
C GLY A 476 27.96 -9.33 9.80
N GLY A 477 28.57 -10.09 10.72
CA GLY A 477 29.51 -9.60 11.73
C GLY A 477 29.17 -10.00 13.17
N SER A 478 27.91 -10.32 13.46
CA SER A 478 27.46 -10.81 14.78
C SER A 478 27.11 -12.30 14.73
N GLU A 479 28.10 -13.15 14.43
CA GLU A 479 27.88 -14.59 14.26
C GLU A 479 27.36 -15.30 15.53
N ASN A 480 27.42 -14.65 16.70
CA ASN A 480 27.06 -15.27 17.99
C ASN A 480 25.99 -14.52 18.80
N LYS A 481 25.44 -13.39 18.31
CA LYS A 481 24.37 -12.67 19.03
C LYS A 481 23.32 -12.11 18.07
N PRO A 482 22.04 -12.51 18.18
CA PRO A 482 20.98 -11.86 17.42
C PRO A 482 20.79 -10.40 17.85
N GLU A 483 20.55 -9.53 16.88
CA GLU A 483 20.14 -8.15 17.10
C GLU A 483 18.62 -8.05 17.11
N LYS A 484 18.08 -7.12 17.91
CA LYS A 484 16.65 -6.83 17.90
C LYS A 484 16.27 -6.08 16.63
N TYR A 485 15.23 -6.55 15.98
CA TYR A 485 14.64 -5.96 14.79
C TYR A 485 13.23 -5.46 15.14
N TYR A 486 12.97 -4.18 14.84
CA TYR A 486 11.74 -3.52 15.26
C TYR A 486 10.80 -3.29 14.08
N GLN A 487 9.58 -3.80 14.17
CA GLN A 487 8.52 -3.50 13.22
C GLN A 487 7.55 -2.51 13.87
N SER A 488 7.50 -1.29 13.33
CA SER A 488 6.65 -0.20 13.82
C SER A 488 5.46 -0.01 12.89
N ILE A 489 4.26 -0.31 13.39
CA ILE A 489 3.02 -0.29 12.62
C ILE A 489 2.08 0.76 13.22
N PHE A 490 1.39 1.50 12.37
CA PHE A 490 0.18 2.21 12.74
C PHE A 490 -0.87 1.99 11.67
N VAL A 491 -2.09 1.70 12.09
CA VAL A 491 -3.24 1.58 11.18
C VAL A 491 -4.41 2.32 11.79
N GLY A 492 -5.06 3.14 10.99
CA GLY A 492 -6.13 4.01 11.45
C GLY A 492 -6.95 4.56 10.29
N GLY A 493 -8.04 5.23 10.62
CA GLY A 493 -8.93 5.84 9.64
C GLY A 493 -9.60 7.10 10.15
N PHE A 494 -10.21 7.84 9.24
CA PHE A 494 -10.88 9.11 9.52
C PHE A 494 -11.94 9.46 8.46
N PRO A 495 -12.92 10.33 8.79
CA PRO A 495 -13.29 10.78 10.14
C PRO A 495 -13.82 9.65 11.05
N LEU A 496 -13.86 9.85 12.38
CA LEU A 496 -14.34 8.83 13.33
C LEU A 496 -15.78 8.37 13.07
N GLU A 497 -16.70 9.30 12.84
CA GLU A 497 -18.13 9.00 12.72
C GLU A 497 -18.48 8.27 11.42
N ASN A 498 -17.79 8.65 10.33
CA ASN A 498 -17.99 8.07 9.01
C ASN A 498 -16.64 7.94 8.29
N PRO A 499 -15.80 6.94 8.66
CA PRO A 499 -14.47 6.80 8.09
C PRO A 499 -14.55 6.61 6.58
N LYS A 500 -13.86 7.49 5.84
CA LYS A 500 -13.76 7.43 4.38
C LYS A 500 -12.43 6.84 3.94
N VAL A 501 -11.37 7.12 4.69
CA VAL A 501 -10.02 6.68 4.38
C VAL A 501 -9.45 5.89 5.55
N SER A 502 -8.75 4.81 5.23
CA SER A 502 -7.89 4.04 6.12
C SER A 502 -6.46 4.13 5.62
N ILE A 503 -5.51 4.35 6.53
CA ILE A 503 -4.08 4.35 6.22
C ILE A 503 -3.40 3.34 7.13
N LEU A 504 -2.62 2.44 6.51
CA LEU A 504 -1.63 1.62 7.18
C LEU A 504 -0.24 2.19 6.91
N VAL A 505 0.56 2.32 7.96
CA VAL A 505 1.97 2.70 7.94
C VAL A 505 2.77 1.60 8.61
N LEU A 506 3.77 1.07 7.92
CA LEU A 506 4.77 0.16 8.45
C LEU A 506 6.16 0.74 8.21
N LEU A 507 6.99 0.73 9.25
CA LEU A 507 8.41 1.05 9.20
C LEU A 507 9.19 -0.07 9.87
N GLU A 508 10.16 -0.65 9.16
CA GLU A 508 10.99 -1.71 9.70
C GLU A 508 12.40 -1.23 10.03
N ASP A 509 12.84 -1.58 11.22
CA ASP A 509 14.08 -1.18 11.88
C ASP A 509 14.46 0.30 11.71
N PRO A 510 13.56 1.23 12.08
CA PRO A 510 13.90 2.65 12.12
C PRO A 510 15.00 2.91 13.16
N GLN A 511 15.87 3.86 12.82
CA GLN A 511 17.03 4.28 13.60
C GLN A 511 16.79 5.63 14.30
N GLY A 512 17.65 5.93 15.28
CA GLY A 512 17.63 7.18 16.03
C GLY A 512 16.77 7.16 17.29
N ASN A 513 16.69 8.31 17.96
CA ASN A 513 16.05 8.42 19.27
C ASN A 513 14.55 8.16 19.21
N GLY A 514 14.08 7.24 20.06
CA GLY A 514 12.68 6.85 20.13
C GLY A 514 12.19 5.98 18.97
N ALA A 515 13.08 5.56 18.07
CA ALA A 515 12.71 4.81 16.87
C ALA A 515 12.11 3.42 17.17
N ARG A 516 12.41 2.88 18.36
CA ARG A 516 11.86 1.61 18.85
C ARG A 516 10.36 1.64 19.17
N ALA A 517 9.74 2.83 19.22
CA ALA A 517 8.34 2.99 19.57
C ALA A 517 7.52 3.42 18.35
N ALA A 518 6.57 2.59 17.91
CA ALA A 518 5.70 2.89 16.76
C ALA A 518 4.98 4.24 16.89
N GLY A 519 4.56 4.60 18.10
CA GLY A 519 3.95 5.91 18.42
C GLY A 519 4.83 7.14 18.18
N ARG A 520 6.13 6.97 17.92
CA ARG A 520 7.10 8.03 17.61
C ARG A 520 7.62 7.98 16.16
N VAL A 521 7.25 6.97 15.39
CA VAL A 521 7.74 6.80 14.01
C VAL A 521 6.58 6.60 13.03
N ALA A 522 5.81 5.52 13.16
CA ALA A 522 4.70 5.23 12.26
C ALA A 522 3.52 6.20 12.45
N THR A 523 3.23 6.57 13.70
CA THR A 523 2.11 7.47 14.03
C THR A 523 2.31 8.91 13.51
N PRO A 524 3.48 9.56 13.65
CA PRO A 524 3.73 10.85 12.99
C PRO A 524 3.63 10.79 11.47
N LEU A 525 4.17 9.74 10.83
CA LEU A 525 4.07 9.57 9.38
C LEU A 525 2.61 9.44 8.93
N PHE A 526 1.79 8.69 9.66
CA PHE A 526 0.34 8.66 9.44
C PHE A 526 -0.25 10.08 9.47
N ALA A 527 0.06 10.88 10.50
CA ALA A 527 -0.49 12.22 10.65
C ALA A 527 -0.03 13.17 9.52
N GLN A 528 1.22 13.06 9.09
CA GLN A 528 1.79 13.85 7.99
C GLN A 528 1.11 13.56 6.66
N VAL A 529 0.84 12.29 6.36
CA VAL A 529 0.10 11.87 5.16
C VAL A 529 -1.36 12.33 5.28
N ALA A 530 -2.02 12.02 6.41
CA ALA A 530 -3.42 12.36 6.65
C ALA A 530 -3.68 13.86 6.46
N ASN A 531 -2.87 14.72 7.10
CA ASN A 531 -3.00 16.19 7.02
C ASN A 531 -2.95 16.74 5.58
N GLN A 532 -2.25 16.06 4.67
CA GLN A 532 -2.17 16.49 3.27
C GLN A 532 -3.34 15.93 2.44
N ILE A 533 -3.80 14.71 2.71
CA ILE A 533 -4.87 14.10 1.92
C ILE A 533 -6.26 14.54 2.36
N ILE A 534 -6.48 14.94 3.62
CA ILE A 534 -7.76 15.45 4.12
C ILE A 534 -8.28 16.64 3.31
N PRO A 535 -7.53 17.76 3.16
CA PRO A 535 -7.98 18.89 2.36
C PRO A 535 -8.10 18.52 0.89
N TYR A 536 -7.21 17.67 0.37
CA TYR A 536 -7.26 17.20 -1.01
C TYR A 536 -8.54 16.42 -1.33
N LEU A 537 -9.01 15.60 -0.39
CA LEU A 537 -10.23 14.82 -0.49
C LEU A 537 -11.48 15.61 -0.10
N GLY A 538 -11.33 16.89 0.29
CA GLY A 538 -12.45 17.72 0.73
C GLY A 538 -13.08 17.25 2.05
N LEU A 539 -12.30 16.62 2.94
CA LEU A 539 -12.76 16.08 4.23
C LEU A 539 -12.63 17.09 5.39
N VAL A 540 -12.51 18.39 5.11
CA VAL A 540 -12.42 19.44 6.13
C VAL A 540 -13.83 19.88 6.50
N ASP A 541 -14.17 19.80 7.79
CA ASP A 541 -15.39 20.42 8.32
C ASP A 541 -15.22 21.95 8.28
N GLY A 542 -16.12 22.66 7.59
CA GLY A 542 -16.09 24.13 7.54
C GLY A 542 -16.61 24.78 8.83
N GLU A 543 -15.89 25.78 9.36
CA GLU A 543 -16.37 27.15 9.70
C GLU A 543 -15.67 27.83 10.91
N VAL A 544 -15.69 29.18 10.92
CA VAL A 544 -15.34 30.03 12.06
C VAL A 544 -16.38 29.80 13.18
N HIS A 545 -15.94 29.37 14.36
CA HIS A 545 -16.87 29.05 15.45
C HIS A 545 -17.18 30.25 16.34
N THR A 546 -18.40 30.78 16.21
CA THR A 546 -18.98 31.69 17.21
C THR A 546 -19.76 30.84 18.21
N ILE A 547 -19.26 30.73 19.44
CA ILE A 547 -19.86 29.87 20.46
C ILE A 547 -20.89 30.66 21.26
N ASN A 548 -22.14 30.20 21.25
CA ASN A 548 -23.19 30.78 22.09
C ASN A 548 -23.09 30.25 23.54
N LYS A 549 -23.73 30.95 24.50
CA LYS A 549 -23.66 30.61 25.94
C LYS A 549 -24.02 29.15 26.27
N ASN A 550 -24.99 28.55 25.57
CA ASN A 550 -25.44 27.19 25.84
C ASN A 550 -24.44 26.15 25.32
N GLU A 551 -23.85 26.41 24.16
CA GLU A 551 -22.82 25.60 23.54
C GLU A 551 -21.49 25.68 24.32
N PHE A 552 -21.18 26.86 24.86
CA PHE A 552 -20.07 27.09 25.78
C PHE A 552 -20.21 26.29 27.09
N LEU A 553 -21.39 26.32 27.71
CA LEU A 553 -21.69 25.57 28.94
C LEU A 553 -21.56 24.04 28.76
N SER A 554 -21.67 23.53 27.52
CA SER A 554 -21.52 22.10 27.22
C SER A 554 -20.07 21.60 27.17
N LEU A 555 -19.10 22.52 27.07
CA LEU A 555 -17.68 22.20 26.90
C LEU A 555 -16.90 22.14 28.23
N ILE A 556 -17.57 22.38 29.36
CA ILE A 556 -16.93 22.61 30.66
C ILE A 556 -17.46 21.64 31.72
N PRO A 557 -16.60 20.92 32.47
CA PRO A 557 -17.03 20.13 33.61
C PRO A 557 -17.51 21.05 34.75
N ILE A 558 -18.68 20.78 35.33
CA ILE A 558 -19.31 21.56 36.40
C ILE A 558 -18.36 21.67 37.61
N ILE A 559 -18.00 22.89 38.00
CA ILE A 559 -17.32 23.18 39.27
C ILE A 559 -18.04 24.32 39.98
N ASN A 560 -18.35 24.10 41.26
CA ASN A 560 -18.85 25.09 42.21
C ASN A 560 -17.66 25.74 42.92
N GLU A 561 -17.13 26.84 42.41
CA GLU A 561 -16.36 27.79 43.23
C GLU A 561 -16.76 29.24 42.90
N SER A 562 -16.95 30.01 43.97
CA SER A 562 -17.25 31.44 44.02
C SER A 562 -16.03 32.31 43.74
N VAL A 563 -16.09 33.59 43.35
CA VAL A 563 -17.02 34.45 42.59
C VAL A 563 -16.16 35.65 42.22
N SER A 564 -16.17 36.05 40.95
CA SER A 564 -15.73 37.38 40.52
C SER A 564 -16.18 37.60 39.08
N ASN A 565 -16.81 38.75 38.78
CA ASN A 565 -17.10 39.17 37.39
C ASN A 565 -15.84 39.76 36.72
N ILE A 566 -14.66 39.52 37.28
CA ILE A 566 -13.40 40.07 36.79
C ILE A 566 -12.71 39.01 35.94
N MET A 567 -12.29 39.40 34.74
CA MET A 567 -11.62 38.51 33.79
C MET A 567 -10.34 37.91 34.40
N PRO A 568 -10.21 36.58 34.49
CA PRO A 568 -8.98 35.93 34.96
C PRO A 568 -7.89 35.99 33.88
N ASP A 569 -6.67 35.68 34.27
CA ASP A 569 -5.59 35.52 33.30
C ASP A 569 -5.72 34.16 32.59
N LEU A 570 -5.91 34.20 31.28
CA LEU A 570 -6.08 33.01 30.44
C LEU A 570 -4.84 32.66 29.64
N THR A 571 -3.77 33.45 29.77
CA THR A 571 -2.59 33.32 28.92
C THR A 571 -1.99 31.91 29.06
N LYS A 572 -1.66 31.27 27.93
CA LYS A 572 -1.06 29.92 27.84
C LYS A 572 -1.94 28.77 28.36
N LEU A 573 -3.22 29.00 28.66
CA LEU A 573 -4.16 27.92 28.94
C LEU A 573 -4.64 27.25 27.66
N SER A 574 -4.91 25.94 27.72
CA SER A 574 -5.53 25.24 26.58
C SER A 574 -6.93 25.81 26.36
N LEU A 575 -7.51 25.67 25.16
CA LEU A 575 -8.89 26.12 24.95
C LEU A 575 -9.83 25.59 26.05
N ARG A 576 -9.72 24.31 26.37
CA ARG A 576 -10.55 23.67 27.40
C ARG A 576 -10.38 24.29 28.78
N ASP A 577 -9.14 24.54 29.20
CA ASP A 577 -8.82 25.09 30.52
C ASP A 577 -9.20 26.58 30.59
N ALA A 578 -8.99 27.33 29.50
CA ALA A 578 -9.39 28.73 29.40
C ALA A 578 -10.91 28.90 29.48
N LEU A 579 -11.67 28.07 28.75
CA LEU A 579 -13.14 28.09 28.80
C LEU A 579 -13.63 27.75 30.21
N LYS A 580 -12.99 26.78 30.88
CA LYS A 580 -13.30 26.41 32.25
C LYS A 580 -13.15 27.58 33.22
N ASP A 581 -12.07 28.36 33.10
CA ASP A 581 -11.75 29.46 34.00
C ASP A 581 -12.66 30.69 33.81
N ILE A 582 -13.23 30.89 32.62
CA ILE A 582 -14.23 31.96 32.36
C ILE A 582 -15.69 31.51 32.44
N SER A 583 -15.93 30.24 32.76
CA SER A 583 -17.26 29.60 32.79
C SER A 583 -18.32 30.40 33.52
N TYR A 584 -18.00 30.82 34.74
CA TYR A 584 -18.89 31.57 35.60
C TYR A 584 -19.22 32.97 35.03
N ILE A 585 -18.21 33.70 34.56
CA ILE A 585 -18.33 35.08 34.09
C ILE A 585 -19.20 35.14 32.83
N VAL A 586 -18.99 34.21 31.92
CA VAL A 586 -19.75 34.09 30.67
C VAL A 586 -21.21 33.77 30.97
N THR A 587 -21.45 32.90 31.95
CA THR A 587 -22.80 32.48 32.33
C THR A 587 -23.56 33.59 33.05
N ASN A 588 -22.93 34.24 34.03
CA ASN A 588 -23.57 35.26 34.86
C ASN A 588 -23.86 36.55 34.09
N ASN A 589 -23.01 36.91 33.12
CA ASN A 589 -23.13 38.16 32.36
C ASN A 589 -23.62 37.95 30.91
N ASN A 590 -24.03 36.74 30.54
CA ASN A 590 -24.50 36.43 29.18
C ASN A 590 -23.51 36.82 28.06
N ALA A 591 -22.21 36.73 28.34
CA ALA A 591 -21.16 37.17 27.42
C ALA A 591 -21.07 36.25 26.19
N LYS A 592 -20.74 36.82 25.02
CA LYS A 592 -20.52 36.05 23.78
C LYS A 592 -19.05 35.74 23.59
N ILE A 593 -18.73 34.52 23.17
CA ILE A 593 -17.35 34.11 22.94
C ILE A 593 -17.09 33.95 21.44
N ILE A 594 -16.04 34.61 20.98
CA ILE A 594 -15.54 34.44 19.62
C ILE A 594 -14.19 33.76 19.72
N ILE A 595 -14.08 32.60 19.08
CA ILE A 595 -12.88 31.79 19.08
C ILE A 595 -12.26 31.85 17.70
N GLN A 596 -10.97 32.17 17.66
CA GLN A 596 -10.23 32.25 16.43
C GLN A 596 -8.87 31.57 16.61
N GLY A 597 -8.55 30.63 15.73
CA GLY A 597 -7.32 29.85 15.83
C GLY A 597 -7.43 28.66 16.78
N GLU A 598 -6.31 27.98 17.01
CA GLU A 598 -6.28 26.64 17.60
C GLU A 598 -5.04 26.48 18.49
N GLY A 599 -5.18 25.83 19.67
CA GLY A 599 -4.06 25.61 20.59
C GLY A 599 -4.26 26.20 21.99
N TYR A 600 -3.31 27.03 22.44
CA TYR A 600 -3.37 27.70 23.74
C TYR A 600 -3.71 29.18 23.55
N VAL A 601 -4.40 29.79 24.50
CA VAL A 601 -4.76 31.20 24.43
C VAL A 601 -3.48 32.06 24.42
N SER A 602 -3.24 32.75 23.31
CA SER A 602 -2.12 33.68 23.16
C SER A 602 -2.56 35.09 23.53
N GLU A 603 -3.73 35.48 23.05
CA GLU A 603 -4.34 36.78 23.32
C GLU A 603 -5.81 36.60 23.66
N PHE A 604 -6.28 37.45 24.56
CA PHE A 604 -7.69 37.51 24.88
C PHE A 604 -8.10 38.94 25.23
N SER A 605 -9.37 39.24 24.95
CA SER A 605 -9.99 40.51 25.28
C SER A 605 -11.38 40.28 25.84
N PRO A 606 -11.79 40.93 26.94
CA PRO A 606 -11.05 41.94 27.70
C PRO A 606 -9.83 41.39 28.47
N GLN A 607 -8.88 42.24 28.86
CA GLN A 607 -7.64 41.81 29.55
C GLN A 607 -7.92 41.40 31.01
N ALA A 608 -7.02 40.61 31.59
CA ALA A 608 -7.10 40.18 32.99
C ALA A 608 -7.28 41.38 33.95
N GLY A 609 -8.14 41.24 34.96
CA GLY A 609 -8.48 42.32 35.89
C GLY A 609 -9.63 43.24 35.44
N SER A 610 -10.12 43.09 34.20
CA SER A 610 -11.25 43.88 33.69
C SER A 610 -12.59 43.37 34.21
N VAL A 611 -13.50 44.28 34.59
CA VAL A 611 -14.87 43.91 34.99
C VAL A 611 -15.70 43.60 33.74
N ILE A 612 -16.26 42.40 33.68
CA ILE A 612 -17.13 41.95 32.61
C ILE A 612 -18.58 42.26 32.97
N THR A 613 -19.28 42.93 32.04
CA THR A 613 -20.68 43.36 32.19
C THR A 613 -21.59 42.62 31.23
N ASN A 614 -22.91 42.77 31.38
CA ASN A 614 -23.88 42.03 30.58
C ASN A 614 -23.66 42.19 29.07
N ASP A 615 -23.72 41.08 28.32
CA ASP A 615 -23.56 40.97 26.87
C ASP A 615 -22.19 41.36 26.30
N SER A 616 -21.15 41.42 27.15
CA SER A 616 -19.76 41.63 26.72
C SER A 616 -19.29 40.56 25.72
N ILE A 617 -18.38 40.93 24.81
CA ILE A 617 -17.76 39.98 23.86
C ILE A 617 -16.37 39.61 24.36
N ILE A 618 -16.17 38.32 24.63
CA ILE A 618 -14.88 37.75 24.98
C ILE A 618 -14.28 37.13 23.72
N ARG A 619 -13.15 37.66 23.26
CA ARG A 619 -12.42 37.12 22.12
C ARG A 619 -11.25 36.30 22.64
N LEU A 620 -11.17 35.06 22.21
CA LEU A 620 -10.04 34.18 22.47
C LEU A 620 -9.31 33.97 21.15
N ILE A 621 -8.06 34.41 21.10
CA ILE A 621 -7.16 34.11 20.00
C ILE A 621 -6.25 33.00 20.51
N LEU A 622 -6.31 31.87 19.83
CA LEU A 622 -5.53 30.71 20.18
C LEU A 622 -4.42 30.53 19.17
N GLU A 623 -3.23 30.37 19.71
CA GLU A 623 -2.07 30.01 18.93
C GLU A 623 -1.61 28.63 19.38
N ALA A 624 -1.25 27.81 18.41
CA ALA A 624 -0.54 26.58 18.67
C ALA A 624 0.73 26.95 19.46
N PRO A 625 1.13 26.16 20.47
CA PRO A 625 2.27 26.53 21.30
C PRO A 625 3.46 26.76 20.37
N LYS A 626 3.99 27.99 20.35
CA LYS A 626 5.15 28.30 19.54
C LYS A 626 6.23 27.31 19.95
N ARG A 627 6.67 26.51 18.98
CA ARG A 627 7.80 25.59 19.14
C ARG A 627 8.90 26.40 19.78
N VAL A 628 9.34 25.94 20.95
CA VAL A 628 10.59 26.44 21.50
C VAL A 628 11.66 25.93 20.52
N GLU A 629 12.00 26.80 19.57
CA GLU A 629 13.22 26.76 18.75
C GLU A 629 14.45 27.02 19.61
#